data_AF-A0A1C3ECV4-F1
#
_entry.id   AF-A0A1C3ECV4-F1
#
_cell.length_a   1.000
_cell.length_b   1.000
_cell.length_c   1.000
_cell.angle_alpha   90.00
_cell.angle_beta   90.00
_cell.angle_gamma   90.00
#
_symmetry.space_group_name_H-M   'P 1'
#
loop_
_entity.id
_entity.type
_entity.pdbx_description
1 polymer ?
#
loop_
_entity_poly.entity_id
_entity_poly.type
_entity_poly.pdbx_seq_one_letter_code
_entity_poly.pdbx_strand_id
1 'polypeptide(L)'
;MAPTKNRPAYVHHRPTGQARVRIAGKDFYLGKFGTPESREKYEELVTAWLSDQDPRHVALTIDDLALLFLDFAKTYYRHRDGTETRSTNHFRQALRPVIQLYGQTLVRDFGLQSTIAMENLLLGAVCRAA
;
A
#
# COMPACT_ATOMS: atom_id res chain seq x y z
N MET A 1 -12.71 12.09 -2.63
CA MET A 1 -11.68 12.72 -3.48
C MET A 1 -10.34 12.39 -2.84
N ALA A 2 -9.57 11.46 -3.42
CA ALA A 2 -8.25 11.12 -2.87
C ALA A 2 -7.35 12.37 -2.95
N PRO A 3 -6.55 12.68 -1.92
CA PRO A 3 -5.65 13.82 -1.99
C PRO A 3 -4.71 13.61 -3.18
N THR A 4 -4.72 14.54 -4.14
CA THR A 4 -3.73 14.58 -5.21
C THR A 4 -2.37 14.67 -4.55
N LYS A 5 -1.46 13.75 -4.90
CA LYS A 5 -0.09 13.66 -4.37
C LYS A 5 0.66 14.94 -4.75
N ASN A 6 0.53 15.99 -3.94
CA ASN A 6 1.11 17.28 -4.24
C ASN A 6 2.63 17.17 -4.07
N ARG A 7 3.35 17.45 -5.16
CA ARG A 7 4.80 17.54 -5.15
C ARG A 7 5.24 18.53 -4.04
N PRO A 8 6.19 18.17 -3.16
CA PRO A 8 6.62 19.03 -2.07
C PRO A 8 7.11 20.39 -2.60
N ALA A 9 6.71 21.48 -1.95
CA ALA A 9 7.02 22.81 -2.45
C ALA A 9 8.48 23.21 -2.19
N TYR A 10 9.12 23.80 -3.21
CA TYR A 10 10.41 24.48 -3.07
C TYR A 10 10.19 25.90 -2.55
N VAL A 11 10.56 26.16 -1.30
CA VAL A 11 10.23 27.40 -0.58
C VAL A 11 11.48 28.18 -0.21
N HIS A 12 11.42 29.51 -0.33
CA HIS A 12 12.45 30.41 0.17
C HIS A 12 12.31 30.64 1.68
N HIS A 13 13.27 30.17 2.45
CA HIS A 13 13.38 30.48 3.87
C HIS A 13 14.00 31.87 4.06
N ARG A 14 13.14 32.89 4.05
CA ARG A 14 13.54 34.32 4.09
C ARG A 14 14.58 34.66 5.15
N PRO A 15 14.52 34.14 6.41
CA PRO A 15 15.50 34.51 7.44
C PRO A 15 16.94 34.07 7.12
N THR A 16 17.13 32.95 6.43
CA THR A 16 18.47 32.41 6.14
C THR A 16 18.88 32.53 4.68
N GLY A 17 17.97 32.97 3.80
CA GLY A 17 18.21 33.02 2.35
C GLY A 17 18.27 31.64 1.68
N GLN A 18 17.96 30.57 2.41
CA GLN A 18 18.11 29.20 1.92
C GLN A 18 16.83 28.68 1.28
N ALA A 19 16.99 27.80 0.30
CA ALA A 19 15.95 26.92 -0.19
C ALA A 19 15.60 25.87 0.85
N ARG A 20 14.30 25.61 1.01
CA ARG A 20 13.76 24.62 1.92
C ARG A 20 12.63 23.84 1.25
N VAL A 21 12.56 22.55 1.54
CA VAL A 21 11.40 21.70 1.22
C VAL A 21 10.97 20.96 2.49
N ARG A 22 9.66 20.79 2.67
CA ARG A 22 9.08 20.06 3.81
C ARG A 22 8.53 18.72 3.36
N ILE A 23 9.06 17.63 3.91
CA ILE A 23 8.69 16.25 3.57
C ILE A 23 8.45 15.47 4.85
N ALA A 24 7.31 14.77 4.94
CA ALA A 24 6.92 13.98 6.11
C ALA A 24 7.06 14.73 7.45
N GLY A 25 6.71 16.03 7.45
CA GLY A 25 6.79 16.89 8.64
C GLY A 25 8.18 17.47 8.93
N LYS A 26 9.24 17.01 8.26
CA LYS A 26 10.63 17.46 8.42
C LYS A 26 11.04 18.48 7.36
N ASP A 27 11.81 19.49 7.78
CA ASP A 27 12.36 20.51 6.89
C ASP A 27 13.77 20.11 6.41
N PHE A 28 14.01 20.24 5.10
CA PHE A 28 15.30 20.00 4.45
C PHE A 28 15.79 21.30 3.80
N TYR A 29 16.98 21.77 4.17
CA TYR A 29 17.61 22.95 3.61
C TYR A 29 18.58 22.55 2.49
N LEU A 30 18.46 23.20 1.34
CA LEU A 30 19.09 22.77 0.10
C LEU A 30 20.25 23.68 -0.33
N GLY A 31 20.58 24.69 0.47
CA GLY A 31 21.53 25.74 0.13
C GLY A 31 20.84 27.04 -0.30
N LYS A 32 21.56 27.94 -0.95
CA LYS A 32 21.05 29.27 -1.31
C LYS A 32 19.87 29.18 -2.28
N PHE A 33 18.78 29.89 -1.99
CA PHE A 33 17.57 29.87 -2.81
C PHE A 33 17.82 30.34 -4.25
N GLY A 34 17.21 29.66 -5.22
CA GLY A 34 17.28 29.99 -6.64
C GLY A 34 18.58 29.58 -7.35
N THR A 35 19.49 28.90 -6.67
CA THR A 35 20.74 28.42 -7.27
C THR A 35 20.55 27.07 -7.98
N PRO A 36 21.31 26.77 -9.05
CA PRO A 36 21.29 25.46 -9.71
C PRO A 36 21.52 24.31 -8.74
N GLU A 37 22.47 24.45 -7.82
CA GLU A 37 22.85 23.42 -6.84
C GLU A 37 21.69 23.14 -5.87
N SER A 38 20.99 24.18 -5.42
CA SER A 38 19.81 24.01 -4.55
C SER A 38 18.63 23.37 -5.29
N ARG A 39 18.55 23.56 -6.61
CA ARG A 39 17.49 23.00 -7.45
C ARG A 39 17.78 21.53 -7.76
N GLU A 40 19.03 21.18 -8.02
CA GLU A 40 19.47 19.79 -8.19
C GLU A 40 19.18 18.97 -6.93
N LYS A 41 19.60 19.45 -5.75
CA LYS A 41 19.29 18.82 -4.46
C LYS A 41 17.79 18.69 -4.20
N TYR A 42 16.98 19.66 -4.65
CA TYR A 42 15.53 19.58 -4.57
C TYR A 42 14.99 18.44 -5.45
N GLU A 43 15.44 18.37 -6.71
CA GLU A 43 15.01 17.34 -7.66
C GLU A 43 15.39 15.94 -7.18
N GLU A 44 16.62 15.74 -6.71
CA GLU A 44 17.09 14.48 -6.14
C GLU A 44 16.22 14.03 -4.96
N LEU A 45 16.03 14.92 -3.98
CA LEU A 45 15.33 14.62 -2.74
C LEU A 45 13.83 14.38 -2.97
N VAL A 46 13.20 15.15 -3.87
CA VAL A 46 11.80 14.95 -4.24
C VAL A 46 11.61 13.69 -5.07
N THR A 47 12.54 13.36 -5.97
CA THR A 47 12.47 12.11 -6.76
C THR A 47 12.59 10.90 -5.86
N ALA A 48 13.57 10.89 -4.95
CA ALA A 48 13.71 9.82 -3.97
C ALA A 48 12.44 9.64 -3.12
N TRP A 49 11.88 10.74 -2.62
CA TRP A 49 10.63 10.70 -1.87
C TRP A 49 9.44 10.21 -2.71
N LEU A 50 9.31 10.65 -3.95
CA LEU A 50 8.21 10.21 -4.82
C LEU A 50 8.26 8.71 -5.11
N SER A 51 9.47 8.16 -5.32
CA SER A 51 9.73 6.73 -5.54
C SER A 51 9.42 5.90 -4.30
N ASP A 52 9.83 6.34 -3.11
CA ASP A 52 9.50 5.68 -1.83
C ASP A 52 7.97 5.62 -1.60
N GLN A 53 7.26 6.63 -2.08
CA GLN A 53 5.80 6.72 -2.01
C GLN A 53 5.08 6.02 -3.17
N ASP A 54 5.77 5.26 -4.01
CA ASP A 54 5.13 4.47 -5.06
C ASP A 54 4.67 3.13 -4.47
N PRO A 55 3.35 2.86 -4.40
CA PRO A 55 2.83 1.63 -3.83
C PRO A 55 3.30 0.37 -4.58
N ARG A 56 3.81 0.51 -5.81
CA ARG A 56 4.41 -0.60 -6.57
C ARG A 56 5.73 -1.08 -5.96
N HIS A 57 6.43 -0.26 -5.19
CA HIS A 57 7.65 -0.68 -4.48
C HIS A 57 7.34 -1.44 -3.18
N VAL A 58 6.10 -1.41 -2.70
CA VAL A 58 5.70 -2.20 -1.54
C VAL A 58 5.58 -3.65 -1.98
N ALA A 59 6.49 -4.50 -1.49
CA ALA A 59 6.41 -5.94 -1.65
C ALA A 59 5.35 -6.51 -0.69
N LEU A 60 4.08 -6.24 -0.99
CA LEU A 60 2.95 -6.82 -0.27
C LEU A 60 2.53 -8.09 -0.99
N THR A 61 2.56 -9.23 -0.30
CA THR A 61 2.08 -10.51 -0.81
C THR A 61 0.59 -10.72 -0.46
N ILE A 62 -0.04 -11.72 -1.09
CA ILE A 62 -1.45 -12.04 -0.86
C ILE A 62 -1.68 -12.58 0.56
N ASP A 63 -0.73 -13.31 1.13
CA ASP A 63 -0.80 -13.74 2.54
C ASP A 63 -0.72 -12.55 3.51
N ASP A 64 0.19 -11.60 3.29
CA ASP A 64 0.28 -10.36 4.06
C ASP A 64 -1.02 -9.55 3.98
N LEU A 65 -1.56 -9.39 2.76
CA LEU A 65 -2.84 -8.72 2.56
C LEU A 65 -3.99 -9.43 3.29
N ALA A 66 -4.02 -10.76 3.23
CA ALA A 66 -5.03 -11.56 3.90
C ALA A 66 -4.94 -11.43 5.44
N LEU A 67 -3.73 -11.41 6.00
CA LEU A 67 -3.50 -11.17 7.42
C LEU A 67 -3.98 -9.78 7.85
N LEU A 68 -3.57 -8.74 7.10
CA LEU A 68 -4.00 -7.36 7.35
C LEU A 68 -5.52 -7.22 7.30
N PHE A 69 -6.16 -7.85 6.31
CA PHE A 69 -7.62 -7.86 6.20
C PHE A 69 -8.28 -8.59 7.37
N LEU A 70 -7.76 -9.74 7.79
CA LEU A 70 -8.32 -10.49 8.90
C LEU A 70 -8.20 -9.71 10.22
N ASP A 71 -7.11 -8.98 10.44
CA ASP A 71 -6.95 -8.11 11.60
C ASP A 71 -7.92 -6.91 11.57
N PHE A 72 -8.10 -6.30 10.40
CA PHE A 72 -9.15 -5.31 10.20
C PHE A 72 -10.54 -5.90 10.50
N ALA A 73 -10.85 -7.09 9.96
CA ALA A 73 -12.15 -7.71 10.07
C ALA A 73 -12.55 -8.00 11.53
N LYS A 74 -11.60 -8.38 12.41
CA LYS A 74 -11.83 -8.58 13.85
C LYS A 74 -12.27 -7.30 14.57
N THR A 75 -11.82 -6.15 14.11
CA THR A 75 -12.11 -4.85 14.73
C THR A 75 -13.35 -4.18 14.12
N TYR A 76 -13.57 -4.39 12.82
CA TYR A 76 -14.66 -3.76 12.07
C TYR A 76 -15.97 -4.55 12.15
N TYR A 77 -15.94 -5.88 11.96
CA TYR A 77 -17.14 -6.72 11.96
C TYR A 77 -17.43 -7.27 13.35
N ARG A 78 -17.99 -6.40 14.21
CA ARG A 78 -18.40 -6.73 15.58
C ARG A 78 -19.90 -6.61 15.78
N HIS A 79 -20.42 -7.40 16.70
CA HIS A 79 -21.75 -7.20 17.24
C HIS A 79 -21.78 -5.92 18.11
N ARG A 80 -22.99 -5.42 18.39
CA ARG A 80 -23.19 -4.19 19.19
C ARG A 80 -22.65 -4.30 20.62
N ASP A 81 -22.54 -5.52 21.14
CA ASP A 81 -21.94 -5.87 22.43
C ASP A 81 -20.40 -6.03 22.37
N GLY A 82 -19.79 -5.84 21.20
CA GLY A 82 -18.34 -5.89 21.00
C GLY A 82 -17.77 -7.29 20.69
N THR A 83 -18.59 -8.34 20.64
CA THR A 83 -18.09 -9.67 20.29
C THR A 83 -17.84 -9.81 18.79
N GLU A 84 -16.88 -10.66 18.40
CA GLU A 84 -16.65 -10.96 16.99
C GLU A 84 -17.90 -11.59 16.35
N THR A 85 -18.26 -11.12 15.16
CA THR A 85 -19.32 -11.77 14.37
C THR A 85 -18.82 -13.09 13.79
N ARG A 86 -19.69 -14.10 13.63
CA ARG A 86 -19.38 -15.38 12.91
C ARG A 86 -18.74 -15.17 11.53
N SER A 87 -18.88 -13.98 10.95
CA SER A 87 -18.26 -13.51 9.72
C SER A 87 -16.74 -13.67 9.67
N THR A 88 -16.02 -13.54 10.80
CA THR A 88 -14.55 -13.72 10.82
C THR A 88 -14.13 -15.13 10.41
N ASN A 89 -14.93 -16.15 10.73
CA ASN A 89 -14.67 -17.53 10.32
C ASN A 89 -14.95 -17.74 8.82
N HIS A 90 -16.00 -17.13 8.29
CA HIS A 90 -16.30 -17.18 6.84
C HIS A 90 -15.17 -16.55 6.01
N PHE A 91 -14.60 -15.42 6.45
CA PHE A 91 -13.46 -14.81 5.77
C PHE A 91 -12.23 -15.73 5.78
N ARG A 92 -11.92 -16.39 6.90
CA ARG A 92 -10.80 -17.35 6.95
C ARG A 92 -11.01 -18.52 5.99
N GLN A 93 -12.23 -19.07 5.92
CA GLN A 93 -12.55 -20.18 5.02
C GLN A 93 -12.43 -19.76 3.55
N ALA A 94 -12.95 -18.59 3.18
CA ALA A 94 -12.89 -18.09 1.82
C ALA A 94 -11.46 -17.76 1.37
N LEU A 95 -10.61 -17.23 2.26
CA LEU A 95 -9.23 -16.87 1.94
C LEU A 95 -8.29 -18.08 1.86
N ARG A 96 -8.63 -19.20 2.50
CA ARG A 96 -7.77 -20.39 2.54
C ARG A 96 -7.31 -20.89 1.16
N PRO A 97 -8.18 -21.12 0.16
CA PRO A 97 -7.72 -21.55 -1.17
C PRO A 97 -6.88 -20.48 -1.87
N VAL A 98 -7.19 -19.20 -1.67
CA VAL A 98 -6.44 -18.08 -2.27
C VAL A 98 -5.01 -18.05 -1.74
N ILE A 99 -4.85 -18.18 -0.43
CA ILE A 99 -3.53 -18.20 0.23
C ILE A 99 -2.75 -19.45 -0.18
N GLN A 100 -3.40 -20.62 -0.30
CA GLN A 100 -2.72 -21.86 -0.68
C GLN A 100 -2.12 -21.80 -2.09
N LEU A 101 -2.75 -21.09 -3.02
CA LEU A 101 -2.30 -21.02 -4.41
C LEU A 101 -1.41 -19.81 -4.68
N TYR A 102 -1.70 -18.68 -4.05
CA TYR A 102 -1.11 -17.40 -4.39
C TYR A 102 -0.52 -16.66 -3.19
N GLY A 103 -0.39 -17.30 -2.03
CA GLY A 103 0.06 -16.64 -0.80
C GLY A 103 1.34 -15.82 -0.98
N GLN A 104 2.33 -16.39 -1.69
CA GLN A 104 3.63 -15.76 -1.96
C GLN A 104 3.63 -14.86 -3.21
N THR A 105 2.51 -14.74 -3.93
CA THR A 105 2.37 -13.83 -5.06
C THR A 105 2.26 -12.41 -4.55
N LEU A 106 3.02 -11.48 -5.14
CA LEU A 106 2.86 -10.06 -4.85
C LEU A 106 1.46 -9.59 -5.28
N VAL A 107 0.81 -8.77 -4.47
CA VAL A 107 -0.52 -8.22 -4.73
C VAL A 107 -0.58 -7.50 -6.08
N ARG A 108 0.48 -6.78 -6.45
CA ARG A 108 0.58 -6.09 -7.75
C ARG A 108 0.61 -7.04 -8.95
N ASP A 109 1.03 -8.28 -8.73
CA ASP A 109 1.15 -9.33 -9.75
C ASP A 109 -0.06 -10.29 -9.71
N PHE A 110 -0.95 -10.13 -8.72
CA PHE A 110 -2.20 -10.87 -8.60
C PHE A 110 -3.31 -10.19 -9.43
N GLY A 111 -3.55 -10.71 -10.64
CA GLY A 111 -4.48 -10.13 -11.63
C GLY A 111 -5.48 -11.12 -12.21
N LEU A 112 -6.19 -10.73 -13.28
CA LEU A 112 -7.31 -11.48 -13.88
C LEU A 112 -6.98 -12.95 -14.22
N GLN A 113 -5.71 -13.25 -14.56
CA GLN A 113 -5.25 -14.60 -14.85
C GLN A 113 -5.22 -15.50 -13.61
N SER A 114 -4.86 -14.94 -12.45
CA SER A 114 -4.88 -15.65 -11.17
C SER A 114 -6.31 -16.02 -10.75
N THR A 115 -7.28 -15.15 -11.06
CA THR A 115 -8.71 -15.41 -10.78
C THR A 115 -9.30 -16.52 -11.67
N ILE A 116 -8.91 -16.62 -12.95
CA ILE A 116 -9.36 -17.69 -13.85
C ILE A 116 -8.83 -19.05 -13.38
N ALA A 117 -7.55 -19.11 -12.99
CA ALA A 117 -6.96 -20.34 -12.46
C ALA A 117 -7.57 -20.76 -11.11
N MET A 118 -7.99 -19.80 -10.28
CA MET A 118 -8.75 -20.08 -9.06
C MET A 118 -10.15 -20.63 -9.35
N GLU A 119 -10.86 -20.06 -10.32
CA GLU A 119 -12.20 -20.51 -10.74
C GLU A 119 -12.18 -21.95 -11.24
N ASN A 120 -11.23 -22.29 -12.11
CA ASN A 120 -11.06 -23.65 -12.62
C ASN A 120 -10.77 -24.68 -11.51
N LEU A 121 -10.03 -24.29 -10.46
CA LEU A 121 -9.74 -25.19 -9.35
C LEU A 121 -10.94 -25.38 -8.42
N LEU A 122 -11.67 -24.30 -8.11
CA LEU A 122 -12.88 -24.38 -7.28
C LEU A 122 -13.95 -25.24 -7.95
N LEU A 123 -14.14 -25.09 -9.27
CA LEU A 123 -15.00 -25.97 -10.06
C LEU A 123 -14.52 -27.43 -10.01
N GLY A 124 -13.21 -27.68 -10.13
CA GLY A 124 -12.64 -29.03 -10.04
C GLY A 124 -12.71 -29.66 -8.65
N ALA A 125 -12.71 -28.87 -7.57
CA ALA A 125 -12.86 -29.36 -6.20
C ALA A 125 -14.31 -29.73 -5.87
N VAL A 126 -15.28 -28.96 -6.36
CA VAL A 126 -16.72 -29.25 -6.21
C VAL A 126 -17.11 -30.52 -6.99
N CYS A 127 -16.59 -30.71 -8.21
CA CYS A 127 -16.87 -31.92 -9.01
C CYS A 127 -16.23 -33.22 -8.47
N ARG A 128 -15.27 -33.15 -7.54
CA ARG A 128 -14.67 -34.33 -6.90
C ARG A 128 -15.34 -34.74 -5.59
N ALA A 129 -16.33 -33.97 -5.13
CA ALA A 129 -17.05 -34.17 -3.88
C ALA A 129 -18.53 -34.54 -4.07
N ALA A 130 -18.96 -34.82 -5.32
CA ALA A 130 -20.28 -35.31 -5.72
C ALA A 130 -20.14 -36.71 -6.34
#